data_AF-A0AAD9YX53-F1
#
_entry.id   AF-A0AAD9YX53-F1
#
_cell.length_a   1.000
_cell.length_b   1.000
_cell.length_c   1.000
_cell.angle_alpha   90.00
_cell.angle_beta   90.00
_cell.angle_gamma   90.00
#
_symmetry.space_group_name_H-M   'P 1'
#
loop_
_entity.id
_entity.type
_entity.pdbx_description
1 polymer ?
#
loop_
_entity_poly.entity_id
_entity_poly.type
_entity_poly.pdbx_seq_one_letter_code
_entity_poly.pdbx_strand_id
1 'polypeptide(L)'
;MKQNRLDHARFAYDKTEKRANDKVDHPDFVSYMLKNNDKNGMADDELKKNAAILIVAGSETTATLLAGLTWLVLHNADIHSKLQIEVRSAFTSQEE
;
A
#
# COMPACT_ATOMS: atom_id res chain seq x y z
N MET A 1 5.87 2.76 -22.35
CA MET A 1 4.60 3.29 -21.77
C MET A 1 3.43 2.31 -21.83
N LYS A 2 3.06 1.74 -22.99
CA LYS A 2 1.93 0.78 -23.07
C LYS A 2 2.18 -0.51 -22.27
N GLN A 3 3.41 -1.05 -22.33
CA GLN A 3 3.79 -2.28 -21.63
C GLN A 3 3.72 -2.11 -20.10
N ASN A 4 4.37 -1.09 -19.54
CA ASN A 4 4.35 -0.84 -18.09
C ASN A 4 2.93 -0.73 -17.52
N ARG A 5 2.00 -0.05 -18.22
CA ARG A 5 0.60 0.04 -17.76
C ARG A 5 -0.09 -1.33 -17.71
N LEU A 6 0.20 -2.21 -18.68
CA LEU A 6 -0.34 -3.57 -18.68
C LEU A 6 0.27 -4.40 -17.55
N ASP A 7 1.57 -4.24 -17.29
CA ASP A 7 2.25 -4.95 -16.21
C ASP A 7 1.73 -4.51 -14.83
N HIS A 8 1.51 -3.21 -14.62
CA HIS A 8 0.90 -2.68 -13.38
C HIS A 8 -0.53 -3.18 -13.18
N ALA A 9 -1.36 -3.16 -14.24
CA ALA A 9 -2.72 -3.67 -14.17
C ALA A 9 -2.74 -5.17 -13.85
N ARG A 10 -1.91 -5.97 -14.53
CA ARG A 10 -1.78 -7.40 -14.29
C ARG A 10 -1.34 -7.68 -12.85
N PHE A 11 -0.31 -7.00 -12.37
CA PHE A 11 0.17 -7.15 -11.00
C PHE A 11 -0.94 -6.86 -9.97
N ALA A 12 -1.66 -5.75 -10.15
CA ALA A 12 -2.76 -5.41 -9.26
C ALA A 12 -3.87 -6.47 -9.30
N TYR A 13 -4.24 -6.95 -10.49
CA TYR A 13 -5.31 -7.94 -10.65
C TYR A 13 -4.94 -9.27 -9.99
N ASP A 14 -3.72 -9.75 -10.21
CA ASP A 14 -3.21 -10.98 -9.61
C ASP A 14 -3.20 -10.88 -8.07
N LYS A 15 -2.86 -9.70 -7.51
CA LYS A 15 -2.89 -9.45 -6.07
C LYS A 15 -4.31 -9.38 -5.51
N THR A 16 -5.22 -8.70 -6.19
CA THR A 16 -6.62 -8.60 -5.79
C THR A 16 -7.29 -9.96 -5.81
N GLU A 17 -7.08 -10.75 -6.87
CA GLU A 17 -7.64 -12.10 -6.97
C GLU A 17 -7.09 -13.02 -5.89
N LYS A 18 -5.77 -12.99 -5.65
CA LYS A 18 -5.17 -13.75 -4.55
C LYS A 18 -5.79 -13.37 -3.21
N ARG A 19 -5.95 -12.07 -2.93
CA ARG A 19 -6.51 -11.58 -1.66
C ARG A 19 -8.00 -11.91 -1.52
N ALA A 20 -8.78 -11.80 -2.60
CA ALA A 20 -10.21 -12.09 -2.59
C ALA A 20 -10.52 -13.57 -2.34
N ASN A 21 -9.63 -14.47 -2.77
CA ASN A 21 -9.75 -15.90 -2.52
C ASN A 21 -9.20 -16.34 -1.15
N ASP A 22 -8.51 -15.44 -0.45
CA ASP A 22 -7.91 -15.74 0.85
C ASP A 22 -8.93 -15.54 1.98
N LYS A 23 -9.08 -16.56 2.84
CA LYS A 23 -10.05 -16.58 3.95
C LYS A 23 -9.46 -15.92 5.19
N VAL A 24 -8.94 -14.71 5.03
CA VAL A 24 -8.31 -13.97 6.13
C VAL A 24 -9.37 -13.24 6.94
N ASP A 25 -9.31 -13.41 8.27
CA ASP A 25 -10.27 -12.83 9.22
C ASP A 25 -9.99 -11.35 9.54
N HIS A 26 -8.94 -10.75 8.94
CA HIS A 26 -8.65 -9.34 9.18
C HIS A 26 -9.42 -8.42 8.21
N PRO A 27 -10.04 -7.33 8.72
CA PRO A 27 -10.64 -6.32 7.87
C PRO A 27 -9.56 -5.52 7.13
N ASP A 28 -9.73 -5.33 5.83
CA ASP A 28 -8.93 -4.44 4.99
C ASP A 28 -9.79 -3.87 3.85
N PHE A 29 -9.20 -3.03 2.99
CA PHE A 29 -9.91 -2.43 1.86
C PHE A 29 -10.62 -3.46 0.98
N VAL A 30 -9.99 -4.59 0.66
CA VAL A 30 -10.59 -5.65 -0.15
C VAL A 30 -11.73 -6.33 0.61
N SER A 31 -11.59 -6.59 1.91
CA SER A 31 -12.67 -7.10 2.76
C SER A 31 -13.90 -6.19 2.75
N TYR A 32 -13.71 -4.86 2.73
CA TYR A 32 -14.81 -3.90 2.63
C TYR A 32 -15.41 -3.83 1.23
N MET A 33 -14.60 -3.96 0.18
CA MET A 33 -15.08 -3.99 -1.21
C MET A 33 -15.85 -5.27 -1.55
N LEU A 34 -15.51 -6.39 -0.89
CA LEU A 34 -16.22 -7.67 -0.99
C LEU A 34 -17.49 -7.73 -0.12
N LYS A 35 -17.71 -6.72 0.75
CA LYS A 35 -18.87 -6.67 1.64
C LYS A 35 -20.14 -6.35 0.82
N ASN A 36 -21.27 -6.95 1.21
CA ASN A 36 -22.57 -6.80 0.52
C ASN A 36 -22.59 -7.31 -0.94
N ASN A 37 -21.91 -8.43 -1.22
CA ASN A 37 -21.85 -9.03 -2.56
C ASN A 37 -23.14 -9.73 -3.02
N ASP A 38 -24.31 -9.29 -2.52
CA ASP A 38 -25.61 -9.92 -2.75
C ASP A 38 -26.43 -9.23 -3.86
N LYS A 39 -26.91 -8.00 -3.65
CA LYS A 39 -27.76 -7.26 -4.60
C LYS A 39 -27.15 -5.92 -5.04
N ASN A 40 -26.22 -5.37 -4.25
CA ASN A 40 -25.49 -4.13 -4.53
C ASN A 40 -23.96 -4.37 -4.56
N GLY A 41 -23.55 -5.61 -4.81
CA GLY A 41 -22.16 -6.04 -4.85
C GLY A 41 -21.40 -5.49 -6.04
N MET A 42 -20.07 -5.42 -5.90
CA MET A 42 -19.17 -5.01 -6.96
C MET A 42 -18.91 -6.19 -7.91
N ALA A 43 -18.98 -5.96 -9.23
CA ALA A 43 -18.56 -6.98 -10.20
C ALA A 43 -17.06 -7.27 -10.05
N ASP A 44 -16.60 -8.49 -10.37
CA ASP A 44 -15.18 -8.87 -10.23
C ASP A 44 -14.22 -7.92 -10.97
N ASP A 45 -14.59 -7.49 -12.18
CA ASP A 45 -13.82 -6.52 -12.96
C ASP A 45 -13.80 -5.12 -12.31
N GLU A 46 -14.90 -4.71 -11.69
CA GLU A 46 -14.98 -3.43 -10.96
C GLU A 46 -14.13 -3.47 -9.69
N LEU A 47 -14.12 -4.61 -8.98
CA LEU A 47 -13.26 -4.86 -7.82
C LEU A 47 -11.78 -4.77 -8.20
N LYS A 48 -11.39 -5.48 -9.27
CA LYS A 48 -10.02 -5.49 -9.79
C LYS A 48 -9.58 -4.09 -10.23
N LYS A 49 -10.43 -3.32 -10.92
CA LYS A 49 -10.13 -1.94 -11.33
C LYS A 49 -9.94 -0.99 -10.14
N ASN A 50 -10.86 -1.02 -9.18
CA ASN A 50 -10.79 -0.14 -8.01
C ASN A 50 -9.57 -0.48 -7.13
N ALA A 51 -9.27 -1.77 -6.94
CA ALA A 51 -8.07 -2.20 -6.23
C ALA A 51 -6.78 -1.80 -6.99
N ALA A 52 -6.77 -1.89 -8.32
CA ALA A 52 -5.63 -1.45 -9.11
C ALA A 52 -5.34 0.06 -8.97
N ILE A 53 -6.39 0.88 -8.89
CA ILE A 53 -6.24 2.31 -8.62
C ILE A 53 -5.56 2.53 -7.27
N LEU A 54 -6.05 1.87 -6.21
CA LEU A 54 -5.49 1.99 -4.86
C LEU A 54 -4.01 1.56 -4.80
N ILE A 55 -3.69 0.41 -5.41
CA ILE A 55 -2.33 -0.14 -5.41
C ILE A 55 -1.38 0.81 -6.14
N VAL A 56 -1.71 1.25 -7.35
CA VAL A 56 -0.81 2.09 -8.15
C VAL A 56 -0.65 3.47 -7.53
N ALA A 57 -1.75 4.13 -7.14
CA ALA A 57 -1.72 5.47 -6.59
C ALA A 57 -0.89 5.55 -5.29
N GLY A 58 -1.03 4.56 -4.40
CA GLY A 58 -0.26 4.51 -3.16
C GLY A 58 1.20 4.06 -3.34
N SER A 59 1.45 3.13 -4.25
CA SER A 59 2.80 2.56 -4.40
C SER A 59 3.79 3.59 -4.94
N GLU A 60 3.47 4.25 -6.05
CA GLU A 60 4.44 5.11 -6.74
C GLU A 60 4.72 6.40 -5.95
N THR A 61 3.68 7.02 -5.40
CA THR A 61 3.80 8.28 -4.65
C THR A 61 4.57 8.07 -3.35
N THR A 62 4.22 7.05 -2.55
CA THR A 62 4.93 6.73 -1.31
C THR A 62 6.36 6.25 -1.56
N ALA A 63 6.60 5.41 -2.58
CA ALA A 63 7.96 4.97 -2.91
C ALA A 63 8.86 6.14 -3.31
N THR A 64 8.34 7.07 -4.12
CA THR A 64 9.07 8.27 -4.53
C THR A 64 9.39 9.16 -3.33
N LEU A 65 8.40 9.38 -2.45
CA LEU A 65 8.59 10.14 -1.22
C LEU A 65 9.66 9.50 -0.33
N LEU A 66 9.56 8.19 -0.06
CA LEU A 66 10.50 7.49 0.80
C LEU A 66 11.92 7.52 0.22
N ALA A 67 12.09 7.30 -1.09
CA ALA A 67 13.39 7.38 -1.73
C ALA A 67 14.04 8.77 -1.56
N GLY A 68 13.28 9.83 -1.84
CA GLY A 68 13.75 11.20 -1.67
C GLY A 68 14.03 11.56 -0.21
N LEU A 69 13.14 11.18 0.69
CA LEU A 69 13.28 11.39 2.13
C LEU A 69 14.53 10.70 2.68
N THR A 70 14.72 9.41 2.36
CA THR A 70 15.88 8.64 2.80
C THR A 70 17.18 9.27 2.29
N TRP A 71 17.22 9.68 1.02
CA TRP A 71 18.39 10.38 0.47
C TRP A 71 18.66 11.68 1.22
N LEU A 72 17.66 12.55 1.38
CA LEU A 72 17.80 13.84 2.07
C LEU A 72 18.26 13.68 3.52
N VAL A 73 17.64 12.76 4.27
CA VAL A 73 18.00 12.51 5.67
C VAL A 73 19.45 12.04 5.78
N LEU A 74 19.86 11.06 4.97
CA LEU A 74 21.21 10.49 5.06
C LEU A 74 22.31 11.45 4.60
N HIS A 75 22.00 12.42 3.74
CA HIS A 75 22.95 13.45 3.31
C HIS A 75 23.11 14.61 4.31
N ASN A 76 22.24 14.70 5.32
CA ASN A 76 22.25 15.78 6.30
C ASN A 76 22.45 15.22 7.72
N ALA A 77 23.70 15.22 8.20
CA ALA A 77 24.08 14.61 9.48
C ALA A 77 23.23 15.13 10.67
N ASP A 78 22.96 16.43 10.73
CA ASP A 78 22.16 17.04 11.80
C ASP A 78 20.70 16.55 11.78
N ILE A 79 20.11 16.42 10.59
CA ILE A 79 18.72 15.94 10.42
C ILE A 79 18.66 14.45 10.77
N HIS A 80 19.62 13.66 10.29
CA HIS A 80 19.71 12.24 10.63
C HIS A 80 19.83 12.02 12.14
N SER A 81 20.70 12.76 12.82
CA SER A 81 20.86 12.66 14.27
C SER A 81 19.57 13.03 15.01
N LYS A 82 18.86 14.08 14.58
CA LYS A 82 17.58 14.48 15.18
C LYS A 82 16.52 13.39 15.01
N LEU A 83 16.35 12.87 13.80
CA LEU A 83 15.39 11.81 13.51
C LEU A 83 15.68 10.54 14.31
N GLN A 84 16.96 10.18 14.45
CA GLN A 84 17.36 9.03 15.26
C GLN A 84 16.98 9.19 16.73
N ILE A 85 17.22 10.38 17.31
CA ILE A 85 16.84 10.67 18.69
C ILE A 85 15.32 10.57 18.82
N GLU A 86 14.56 11.26 17.97
CA GLU A 86 13.10 11.30 18.00
C GLU A 86 12.49 9.89 17.99
N VAL A 87 12.86 9.05 17.02
CA VAL A 87 12.33 7.69 16.89
C VAL A 87 12.75 6.80 18.06
N ARG A 88 14.02 6.87 18.50
CA ARG A 88 14.54 5.98 19.55
C ARG A 88 14.13 6.40 20.96
N SER A 89 13.79 7.66 21.18
CA SER A 89 13.27 8.13 22.48
C SER A 89 11.76 8.04 22.59
N ALA A 90 11.04 7.87 21.47
CA ALA A 90 9.57 7.84 21.47
C ALA A 90 8.97 6.59 22.10
N PHE A 91 9.72 5.48 22.16
CA PHE A 91 9.23 4.20 22.66
C PHE A 91 10.25 3.59 23.63
N THR A 92 9.75 3.03 24.74
CA THR A 92 10.58 2.45 25.80
C THR A 92 10.63 0.92 25.76
N SER A 93 9.69 0.28 25.06
CA SER A 93 9.60 -1.16 24.89
C SER A 93 8.86 -1.52 23.60
N GLN A 94 8.84 -2.80 23.24
CA GLN A 94 8.13 -3.28 22.04
C GLN A 94 6.62 -3.38 22.27
N GLU A 95 6.20 -3.61 23.52
CA GLU A 95 4.78 -3.72 23.91
C GLU A 95 4.05 -2.36 23.98
N GLU A 96 4.79 -1.26 23.90
CA GLU A 96 4.27 0.12 23.75
C GLU A 96 3.92 0.43 22.29
#